data_AF-A0ABD0J399-F1
#
_entry.id   AF-A0ABD0J399-F1
#
_cell.length_a   1.000
_cell.length_b   1.000
_cell.length_c   1.000
_cell.angle_alpha   90.00
_cell.angle_beta   90.00
_cell.angle_gamma   90.00
#
_symmetry.space_group_name_H-M   'P 1'
#
loop_
_entity.id
_entity.type
_entity.pdbx_description
1 polymer ?
#
loop_
_entity_poly.entity_id
_entity_poly.type
_entity_poly.pdbx_seq_one_letter_code
_entity_poly.pdbx_strand_id
1 'polypeptide(L)'
;MSHNGKPHADREAEAKLAQKKVQTVEKHLGQICETVGSVTRKSARLRDKGDLLARNIIAFAEADQFNSSTHHNLLAFAENYAAVQDYNHAKIQRLEAKVLKPLMGYGEKCRYIKRGIKSELSACGREKKAIQKLEKIREKTDNQSQIAQ
;
A
#
# COMPACT_ATOMS: atom_id res chain seq x y z
N MET A 1 -25.84 -35.99 13.90
CA MET A 1 -25.26 -34.71 14.37
C MET A 1 -25.08 -33.81 13.15
N SER A 2 -26.07 -32.96 12.87
CA SER A 2 -26.07 -32.09 11.70
C SER A 2 -25.16 -30.88 11.96
N HIS A 3 -24.05 -30.78 11.24
CA HIS A 3 -23.21 -29.60 11.23
C HIS A 3 -23.99 -28.50 10.49
N ASN A 4 -24.68 -27.66 11.27
CA ASN A 4 -25.47 -26.54 10.76
C ASN A 4 -24.52 -25.46 10.24
N GLY A 5 -24.07 -25.62 8.99
CA GLY A 5 -23.28 -24.61 8.29
C GLY A 5 -24.12 -23.35 8.11
N LYS A 6 -23.53 -22.17 8.40
CA LYS A 6 -24.15 -20.86 8.14
C LYS A 6 -24.88 -20.83 6.78
N PRO A 7 -26.10 -20.27 6.70
CA PRO A 7 -26.84 -20.13 5.45
C PRO A 7 -25.96 -19.57 4.32
N HIS A 8 -26.02 -20.16 3.12
CA HIS A 8 -25.18 -19.75 1.98
C HIS A 8 -25.31 -18.26 1.62
N ALA A 9 -26.51 -17.70 1.80
CA ALA A 9 -26.77 -16.27 1.61
C ALA A 9 -25.96 -15.40 2.58
N ASP A 10 -25.75 -15.86 3.82
CA ASP A 10 -24.98 -15.16 4.83
C ASP A 10 -23.49 -15.18 4.46
N ARG A 11 -22.97 -16.30 3.94
CA ARG A 11 -21.58 -16.41 3.46
C ARG A 11 -21.31 -15.50 2.25
N GLU A 12 -22.23 -15.44 1.29
CA GLU A 12 -22.10 -14.54 0.13
C GLU A 12 -22.17 -13.06 0.55
N ALA A 13 -23.06 -12.71 1.48
CA ALA A 13 -23.17 -11.36 2.02
C ALA A 13 -21.91 -10.94 2.80
N GLU A 14 -21.38 -11.84 3.63
CA GLU A 14 -20.14 -11.65 4.39
C GLU A 14 -18.94 -11.42 3.44
N ALA A 15 -18.80 -12.23 2.39
CA ALA A 15 -17.75 -12.07 1.39
C ALA A 15 -17.86 -10.75 0.60
N LYS A 16 -19.09 -10.33 0.24
CA LYS A 16 -19.32 -9.03 -0.41
C LYS A 16 -19.00 -7.86 0.51
N LEU A 17 -19.33 -7.96 1.80
CA LEU A 17 -18.98 -6.95 2.78
C LEU A 17 -17.45 -6.85 2.95
N ALA A 18 -16.77 -7.99 3.07
CA ALA A 18 -15.31 -8.05 3.11
C ALA A 18 -14.69 -7.43 1.85
N GLN A 19 -15.27 -7.68 0.67
CA GLN A 19 -14.82 -7.10 -0.60
C GLN A 19 -14.88 -5.56 -0.58
N LYS A 20 -15.99 -4.98 -0.12
CA LYS A 20 -16.12 -3.53 0.00
C LYS A 20 -15.10 -2.96 0.98
N LYS A 21 -14.93 -3.60 2.14
CA LYS A 21 -13.97 -3.18 3.16
C LYS A 21 -12.53 -3.17 2.62
N VAL A 22 -12.10 -4.24 1.96
CA VAL A 22 -10.73 -4.32 1.43
C VAL A 22 -10.48 -3.31 0.30
N GLN A 23 -11.49 -3.02 -0.53
CA GLN A 23 -11.39 -1.99 -1.56
C GLN A 23 -11.22 -0.59 -0.97
N THR A 24 -11.99 -0.25 0.06
CA THR A 24 -11.87 1.04 0.76
C THR A 24 -10.49 1.20 1.42
N VAL A 25 -10.04 0.16 2.12
CA VAL A 25 -8.72 0.15 2.78
C VAL A 25 -7.60 0.29 1.75
N GLU A 26 -7.64 -0.49 0.67
CA GLU A 26 -6.63 -0.42 -0.38
C GLU A 26 -6.57 0.96 -1.03
N LYS A 27 -7.72 1.57 -1.32
CA LYS A 27 -7.78 2.92 -1.90
C LYS A 27 -7.07 3.93 -1.00
N HIS A 28 -7.42 3.99 0.28
CA HIS A 28 -6.85 4.97 1.20
C HIS A 28 -5.39 4.71 1.49
N LEU A 29 -4.99 3.45 1.71
CA LEU A 29 -3.59 3.11 1.88
C LEU A 29 -2.75 3.42 0.64
N GLY A 30 -3.30 3.22 -0.56
CA GLY A 30 -2.67 3.61 -1.82
C GLY A 30 -2.39 5.10 -1.88
N GLN A 31 -3.41 5.93 -1.58
CA GLN A 31 -3.27 7.40 -1.56
C GLN A 31 -2.23 7.87 -0.53
N ILE A 32 -2.25 7.29 0.68
CA ILE A 32 -1.28 7.59 1.73
C ILE A 32 0.14 7.19 1.29
N CYS A 33 0.30 5.99 0.73
CA CYS A 33 1.58 5.49 0.23
C CYS A 33 2.14 6.38 -0.88
N GLU A 34 1.30 6.82 -1.81
CA GLU A 34 1.69 7.75 -2.87
C GLU A 34 2.15 9.09 -2.30
N THR A 35 1.42 9.62 -1.33
CA THR A 35 1.73 10.89 -0.67
C THR A 35 3.06 10.82 0.07
N VAL A 36 3.27 9.77 0.88
CA VAL A 36 4.54 9.56 1.60
C VAL A 36 5.70 9.35 0.62
N GLY A 37 5.49 8.59 -0.46
CA GLY A 37 6.48 8.42 -1.51
C GLY A 37 6.85 9.75 -2.18
N SER A 38 5.87 10.62 -2.43
CA SER A 38 6.09 11.96 -2.96
C SER A 38 6.89 12.84 -2.02
N VAL A 39 6.54 12.87 -0.73
CA VAL A 39 7.29 13.60 0.31
C VAL A 39 8.73 13.12 0.35
N THR A 40 8.96 11.80 0.40
CA THR A 40 10.30 11.20 0.45
C THR A 40 11.17 11.64 -0.72
N ARG A 41 10.65 11.53 -1.96
CA ARG A 41 11.38 11.96 -3.17
C ARG A 41 11.65 13.46 -3.19
N LYS A 42 10.71 14.29 -2.74
CA LYS A 42 10.90 15.74 -2.65
C LYS A 42 11.97 16.09 -1.61
N SER A 43 11.98 15.42 -0.47
CA SER A 43 13.03 15.58 0.54
C SER A 43 14.42 15.20 0.00
N ALA A 44 14.53 14.10 -0.76
CA ALA A 44 15.79 13.72 -1.41
C ALA A 44 16.29 14.80 -2.37
N ARG A 45 15.42 15.33 -3.23
CA ARG A 45 15.78 16.43 -4.14
C ARG A 45 16.21 17.70 -3.41
N LEU A 46 15.57 18.02 -2.29
CA LEU A 46 15.95 19.18 -1.47
C LEU A 46 17.35 18.98 -0.88
N ARG A 47 17.65 17.79 -0.38
CA ARG A 47 18.98 17.40 0.11
C ARG A 47 20.03 17.51 -0.99
N ASP A 48 19.74 17.07 -2.21
CA ASP A 48 20.64 17.22 -3.37
C ASP A 48 20.96 18.69 -3.69
N LYS A 49 19.97 19.58 -3.53
CA LYS A 49 20.19 21.03 -3.68
C LYS A 49 21.00 21.60 -2.52
N GLY A 50 20.84 21.05 -1.32
CA GLY A 50 21.68 21.37 -0.17
C GLY A 50 23.15 21.04 -0.42
N ASP A 51 23.46 19.84 -0.93
CA ASP A 51 24.83 19.46 -1.30
C ASP A 51 25.43 20.36 -2.38
N LEU A 52 24.62 20.74 -3.37
CA LEU A 52 25.05 21.65 -4.41
C LEU A 52 25.42 23.02 -3.84
N LEU A 53 24.61 23.55 -2.90
CA LEU A 53 24.91 24.81 -2.23
C LEU A 53 26.20 24.72 -1.41
N ALA A 54 26.39 23.66 -0.61
CA ALA A 54 27.62 23.46 0.14
C ALA A 54 28.86 23.47 -0.78
N ARG A 55 28.79 22.76 -1.91
CA ARG A 55 29.87 22.74 -2.91
C ARG A 55 30.13 24.11 -3.54
N ASN A 56 29.09 24.87 -3.84
CA ASN A 56 29.26 26.21 -4.39
C ASN A 56 29.93 27.17 -3.40
N ILE A 57 29.66 27.01 -2.10
CA ILE A 57 30.31 27.81 -1.05
C ILE A 57 31.78 27.45 -0.91
N ILE A 58 32.12 26.16 -1.00
CA ILE A 58 33.52 25.71 -1.04
C ILE A 58 34.24 26.31 -2.26
N ALA A 59 33.64 26.21 -3.45
CA ALA A 59 34.21 26.79 -4.66
C ALA A 59 34.41 28.31 -4.56
N PHE A 60 33.50 29.01 -3.87
CA PHE A 60 33.68 30.44 -3.59
C PHE A 60 34.86 30.67 -2.63
N ALA A 61 34.96 29.89 -1.55
CA ALA A 61 36.10 29.99 -0.63
C ALA A 61 37.43 29.80 -1.37
N GLU A 62 37.52 28.80 -2.24
CA GLU A 62 38.71 28.51 -3.06
C GLU A 62 39.05 29.66 -4.02
N ALA A 63 38.06 30.35 -4.57
CA ALA A 63 38.27 31.51 -5.44
C ALA A 63 38.75 32.76 -4.67
N ASP A 64 38.30 32.95 -3.43
CA ASP A 64 38.65 34.10 -2.57
C ASP A 64 39.80 33.81 -1.59
N GLN A 65 40.84 33.13 -2.07
CA GLN A 65 41.97 32.65 -1.25
C GLN A 65 42.81 33.76 -0.60
N PHE A 66 42.71 35.01 -1.07
CA PHE A 66 43.51 36.12 -0.54
C PHE A 66 42.94 36.70 0.77
N ASN A 67 41.66 36.45 1.05
CA ASN A 67 41.02 36.87 2.29
C ASN A 67 40.92 35.69 3.27
N SER A 68 42.00 35.46 4.03
CA SER A 68 42.14 34.29 4.89
C SER A 68 40.99 34.10 5.90
N SER A 69 40.41 35.17 6.44
CA SER A 69 39.30 35.06 7.41
C SER A 69 37.98 34.71 6.71
N THR A 70 37.70 35.34 5.57
CA THR A 70 36.51 35.00 4.75
C THR A 70 36.59 33.57 4.23
N HIS A 71 37.75 33.16 3.69
CA HIS A 71 38.00 31.80 3.24
C HIS A 71 37.70 30.78 4.34
N HIS A 72 38.26 30.97 5.55
CA HIS A 72 38.02 30.10 6.68
C HIS A 72 36.54 30.03 7.08
N ASN A 73 35.86 31.19 7.15
CA ASN A 73 34.45 31.26 7.53
C ASN A 73 33.53 30.58 6.49
N LEU A 74 33.84 30.69 5.20
CA LEU A 74 33.07 30.03 4.12
C LEU A 74 33.23 28.51 4.17
N LEU A 75 34.44 28.00 4.42
CA LEU A 75 34.66 26.57 4.60
C LEU A 75 33.90 26.04 5.82
N ALA A 76 34.02 26.70 6.96
CA ALA A 76 33.29 26.31 8.17
C ALA A 76 31.76 26.37 7.96
N PHE A 77 31.26 27.37 7.22
CA PHE A 77 29.84 27.43 6.87
C PHE A 77 29.42 26.26 5.99
N ALA A 78 30.20 25.94 4.96
CA ALA A 78 29.90 24.83 4.05
C ALA A 78 29.92 23.48 4.77
N GLU A 79 30.87 23.25 5.67
CA GLU A 79 30.96 22.05 6.51
C GLU A 79 29.72 21.90 7.40
N ASN A 80 29.34 22.96 8.12
CA ASN A 80 28.13 22.95 8.94
C ASN A 80 26.87 22.67 8.11
N TYR A 81 26.77 23.26 6.93
CA TYR A 81 25.63 23.03 6.05
C TYR A 81 25.61 21.63 5.44
N ALA A 82 26.78 21.05 5.14
CA ALA A 82 26.91 19.67 4.69
C ALA A 82 26.45 18.69 5.80
N ALA A 83 26.81 18.93 7.05
CA ALA A 83 26.35 18.12 8.18
C ALA A 83 24.81 18.13 8.32
N VAL A 84 24.16 19.26 8.01
CA VAL A 84 22.68 19.32 7.92
C VAL A 84 22.14 18.42 6.80
N GLN A 85 22.85 18.30 5.67
CA GLN A 85 22.44 17.40 4.58
C GLN A 85 22.63 15.93 4.92
N ASP A 86 23.67 15.59 5.69
CA ASP A 86 23.85 14.23 6.22
C ASP A 86 22.69 13.84 7.15
N TYR A 87 22.27 14.76 8.03
CA TYR A 87 21.08 14.56 8.85
C TYR A 87 19.81 14.39 7.99
N ASN A 88 19.63 15.21 6.95
CA ASN A 88 18.52 15.07 6.02
C ASN A 88 18.55 13.71 5.30
N HIS A 89 19.73 13.22 4.92
CA HIS A 89 19.90 11.91 4.32
C HIS A 89 19.45 10.79 5.27
N ALA A 90 19.89 10.83 6.53
CA ALA A 90 19.47 9.87 7.55
C ALA A 90 17.94 9.91 7.80
N LYS A 91 17.35 11.12 7.80
CA LYS A 91 15.90 11.29 7.89
C LYS A 91 15.17 10.65 6.71
N ILE A 92 15.66 10.84 5.48
CA ILE A 92 15.09 10.23 4.27
C ILE A 92 15.17 8.70 4.35
N GLN A 93 16.33 8.14 4.68
CA GLN A 93 16.50 6.70 4.86
C GLN A 93 15.54 6.13 5.91
N ARG A 94 15.36 6.84 7.03
CA ARG A 94 14.42 6.44 8.07
C ARG A 94 12.97 6.50 7.59
N LEU A 95 12.60 7.54 6.85
CA LEU A 95 11.26 7.68 6.26
C LEU A 95 10.97 6.52 5.29
N GLU A 96 11.93 6.19 4.44
CA GLU A 96 11.82 5.05 3.52
C GLU A 96 11.66 3.73 4.28
N ALA A 97 12.54 3.47 5.24
CA ALA A 97 12.60 2.19 5.94
C ALA A 97 11.42 1.97 6.90
N LYS A 98 10.99 3.02 7.61
CA LYS A 98 10.03 2.90 8.71
C LYS A 98 8.61 3.35 8.36
N VAL A 99 8.43 4.06 7.25
CA VAL A 99 7.10 4.55 6.84
C VAL A 99 6.73 4.01 5.47
N LEU A 100 7.55 4.26 4.44
CA LEU A 100 7.20 3.90 3.06
C LEU A 100 7.17 2.37 2.85
N LYS A 101 8.23 1.65 3.23
CA LYS A 101 8.31 0.19 3.05
C LYS A 101 7.16 -0.57 3.75
N PRO A 102 6.80 -0.26 5.02
CA PRO A 102 5.63 -0.88 5.64
C PRO A 102 4.32 -0.62 4.91
N LEU A 103 4.09 0.61 4.43
CA LEU A 103 2.89 0.95 3.64
C LEU A 103 2.81 0.16 2.33
N MET A 104 3.93 0.03 1.62
CA MET A 104 4.00 -0.79 0.39
C MET A 104 3.61 -2.25 0.66
N GLY A 105 3.98 -2.80 1.81
CA GLY A 105 3.61 -4.17 2.21
C GLY A 105 2.10 -4.39 2.35
N TYR A 106 1.32 -3.35 2.68
CA TYR A 106 -0.14 -3.48 2.74
C TYR A 106 -0.77 -3.64 1.36
N GLY A 107 -0.17 -3.09 0.29
CA GLY A 107 -0.65 -3.29 -1.08
C GLY A 107 -0.68 -4.78 -1.45
N GLU A 108 0.38 -5.53 -1.12
CA GLU A 108 0.44 -6.97 -1.36
C GLU A 108 -0.56 -7.74 -0.49
N LYS A 109 -0.74 -7.35 0.78
CA LYS A 109 -1.75 -7.96 1.66
C LYS A 109 -3.17 -7.74 1.15
N CYS A 110 -3.51 -6.51 0.75
CA CYS A 110 -4.82 -6.19 0.15
C CYS A 110 -5.06 -6.99 -1.14
N ARG A 111 -4.02 -7.13 -1.99
CA ARG A 111 -4.10 -7.95 -3.20
C ARG A 111 -4.35 -9.42 -2.89
N TYR A 112 -3.67 -9.98 -1.89
CA TYR A 112 -3.87 -11.35 -1.42
C TYR A 112 -5.31 -11.57 -0.92
N ILE A 113 -5.80 -10.70 -0.02
CA ILE A 113 -7.16 -10.77 0.53
C ILE A 113 -8.22 -10.70 -0.58
N LYS A 114 -8.07 -9.77 -1.53
CA LYS A 114 -8.98 -9.67 -2.68
C LYS A 114 -9.03 -10.96 -3.52
N ARG A 115 -7.89 -11.63 -3.73
CA ARG A 115 -7.86 -12.91 -4.45
C ARG A 115 -8.62 -13.99 -3.68
N GLY A 116 -8.43 -14.06 -2.35
CA GLY A 116 -9.18 -14.97 -1.48
C GLY A 116 -10.69 -14.75 -1.57
N ILE A 117 -11.14 -13.50 -1.39
CA ILE A 117 -12.56 -13.14 -1.48
C ILE A 117 -13.14 -13.47 -2.87
N LYS A 118 -12.40 -13.22 -3.95
CA LYS A 118 -12.83 -13.57 -5.32
C LYS A 118 -13.00 -15.09 -5.48
N SER A 119 -12.12 -15.87 -4.88
CA SER A 119 -12.21 -17.33 -4.88
C SER A 119 -13.45 -17.81 -4.11
N GLU A 120 -13.68 -17.26 -2.91
CA GLU A 120 -14.86 -17.58 -2.09
C GLU A 120 -16.17 -17.23 -2.80
N LEU A 121 -16.28 -16.03 -3.38
CA LEU A 121 -17.46 -15.63 -4.15
C LEU A 121 -17.70 -16.56 -5.35
N SER A 122 -16.64 -17.00 -6.00
CA SER A 122 -16.74 -17.97 -7.11
C SER A 122 -17.22 -19.35 -6.64
N ALA A 123 -16.78 -19.80 -5.45
CA ALA A 123 -17.24 -21.04 -4.84
C ALA A 123 -18.73 -20.95 -4.45
N CYS A 124 -19.16 -19.88 -3.79
CA CYS A 124 -20.57 -19.64 -3.48
C CYS A 124 -21.44 -19.61 -4.75
N GLY A 125 -20.95 -18.98 -5.83
CA GLY A 125 -21.63 -18.97 -7.12
C GLY A 125 -21.80 -20.36 -7.75
N ARG A 126 -20.82 -21.27 -7.59
CA ARG A 126 -20.93 -22.66 -8.05
C ARG A 126 -21.90 -23.47 -7.20
N GLU A 127 -21.82 -23.35 -5.88
CA GLU A 127 -22.75 -24.00 -4.94
C GLU A 127 -24.20 -23.61 -5.22
N LYS A 128 -24.48 -22.31 -5.40
CA LYS A 128 -25.81 -21.79 -5.72
C LYS A 128 -26.38 -22.42 -7.00
N LYS A 129 -25.56 -22.55 -8.05
CA LYS A 129 -25.96 -23.22 -9.31
C LYS A 129 -26.22 -24.71 -9.11
N ALA A 130 -25.45 -25.38 -8.26
CA ALA A 130 -25.66 -26.80 -7.96
C ALA A 130 -26.99 -27.03 -7.21
N ILE A 131 -27.29 -26.20 -6.21
CA ILE A 131 -28.56 -26.25 -5.47
C ILE A 131 -29.74 -26.01 -6.40
N GLN A 132 -29.70 -24.97 -7.23
CA GLN A 132 -30.76 -24.70 -8.21
C GLN A 132 -31.01 -25.85 -9.19
N LYS A 133 -29.97 -26.62 -9.54
CA LYS A 133 -30.14 -27.82 -10.36
C LYS A 133 -30.80 -28.95 -9.57
N LEU A 134 -30.42 -29.16 -8.31
CA LEU A 134 -31.01 -30.17 -7.44
C LEU A 134 -32.50 -29.88 -7.16
N GLU A 135 -32.85 -28.63 -6.89
CA GLU A 135 -34.24 -28.18 -6.70
C GLU A 135 -35.10 -28.50 -7.94
N LYS A 136 -34.62 -28.15 -9.14
CA LYS A 136 -35.31 -28.48 -10.40
C LYS A 136 -35.49 -29.97 -10.64
N ILE A 137 -34.52 -30.80 -10.24
CA ILE A 137 -34.62 -32.26 -10.37
C ILE A 137 -35.65 -32.81 -9.37
N ARG A 138 -35.63 -32.29 -8.14
CA ARG A 138 -36.55 -32.68 -7.08
C ARG A 138 -38.00 -32.33 -7.43
N GLU A 139 -38.26 -31.11 -7.90
CA GLU A 139 -39.58 -30.69 -8.39
C GLU A 139 -40.12 -31.60 -9.51
N LYS A 140 -39.25 -32.01 -10.45
CA LYS A 140 -39.65 -32.95 -11.51
C LYS A 140 -39.98 -34.35 -10.98
N THR A 141 -39.22 -34.83 -10.00
CA THR A 141 -39.42 -36.15 -9.40
C THR A 141 -40.69 -36.18 -8.57
N ASP A 142 -40.91 -35.15 -7.74
CA ASP A 142 -42.11 -35.01 -6.90
C ASP A 142 -43.38 -34.90 -7.76
N ASN A 143 -43.33 -34.14 -8.86
CA ASN A 143 -44.43 -34.06 -9.83
C ASN A 143 -44.71 -35.41 -10.52
N GLN A 144 -43.69 -36.22 -10.84
CA GLN A 144 -43.91 -37.55 -11.42
C GLN A 144 -44.54 -38.53 -10.42
N SER A 145 -44.16 -38.47 -9.14
CA SER A 145 -44.76 -39.32 -8.11
C SER A 145 -46.21 -38.98 -7.77
N GLN A 146 -46.64 -37.72 -7.96
CA GLN A 146 -48.03 -37.28 -7.73
C GLN A 146 -48.98 -37.67 -8.87
N ILE A 147 -48.48 -37.94 -10.08
CA ILE A 147 -49.27 -38.38 -11.24
C ILE A 147 -49.48 -39.91 -11.22
N ALA A 148 -48.67 -40.63 -10.44
CA ALA A 148 -48.72 -42.09 -10.33
C ALA A 148 -49.59 -42.61 -9.16
N GLN A 149 -50.35 -41.72 -8.49
CA GLN A 149 -51.37 -42.04 -7.48
C GLN A 149 -52.76 -41.69 -8.00
#